data_AF-A0A6V8Q7V5-F1
#
_entry.id   AF-A0A6V8Q7V5-F1
#
_cell.length_a   1.000
_cell.length_b   1.000
_cell.length_c   1.000
_cell.angle_alpha   90.00
_cell.angle_beta   90.00
_cell.angle_gamma   90.00
#
_symmetry.space_group_name_H-M   'P 1'
#
loop_
_entity.id
_entity.type
_entity.pdbx_description
1 polymer ?
#
loop_
_entity_poly.entity_id
_entity_poly.type
_entity_poly.pdbx_seq_one_letter_code
_entity_poly.pdbx_strand_id
1 'polypeptide(L)'
;MRINYQVNQTVFFKVLSEDQIEEIYLGALEVLERTGVKIYQERAVKLLKEAGCDVTEGNRVRIPTSLVQQALATAPSRIGIANRRGEGVMMLEDGKVYYGPGPTCPNILDPYTKERRKFL
;
A
#
# COMPACT_ATOMS: atom_id res chain seq x y z
N MET A 1 21.01 26.30 3.62
CA MET A 1 20.83 25.96 5.05
C MET A 1 19.76 26.89 5.62
N ARG A 2 18.57 26.40 5.97
CA ARG A 2 17.51 27.25 6.56
C ARG A 2 17.78 27.39 8.05
N ILE A 3 18.07 28.61 8.48
CA ILE A 3 18.32 29.00 9.87
C ILE A 3 16.92 29.17 10.48
N ASN A 4 16.60 28.42 11.55
CA ASN A 4 15.29 28.32 12.23
C ASN A 4 14.31 27.25 11.71
N TYR A 5 14.76 26.00 11.57
CA TYR A 5 13.86 24.85 11.38
C TYR A 5 13.69 24.10 12.71
N GLN A 6 12.51 24.20 13.32
CA GLN A 6 12.12 23.33 14.44
C GLN A 6 11.62 22.00 13.87
N VAL A 7 12.35 20.91 14.17
CA VAL A 7 11.90 19.55 13.84
C VAL A 7 11.06 19.05 15.01
N ASN A 8 9.74 19.05 14.86
CA ASN A 8 8.89 18.22 15.70
C ASN A 8 8.88 16.82 15.06
N GLN A 9 9.81 15.96 15.48
CA GLN A 9 9.78 14.56 15.05
C GLN A 9 8.63 13.86 15.76
N THR A 10 7.66 13.36 15.00
CA THR A 10 6.71 12.37 15.49
C THR A 10 7.49 11.16 16.01
N VAL A 11 7.08 10.58 17.15
CA VAL A 11 7.73 9.40 17.71
C VAL A 11 7.67 8.26 16.68
N PHE A 12 8.84 7.81 16.22
CA PHE A 12 8.95 6.66 15.33
C PHE A 12 9.18 5.41 16.18
N PHE A 13 8.14 4.61 16.38
CA PHE A 13 8.23 3.37 17.14
C PHE A 13 8.77 2.25 16.24
N LYS A 14 10.06 1.92 16.39
CA LYS A 14 10.74 0.87 15.62
C LYS A 14 11.05 -0.32 16.52
N VAL A 15 10.49 -1.48 16.19
CA VAL A 15 10.73 -2.74 16.92
C VAL A 15 11.81 -3.60 16.24
N LEU A 16 11.82 -3.62 14.91
CA LEU A 16 12.74 -4.46 14.13
C LEU A 16 14.05 -3.73 13.82
N SER A 17 15.17 -4.46 13.81
CA SER A 17 16.43 -3.95 13.29
C SER A 17 16.39 -3.79 11.76
N GLU A 18 17.41 -3.13 11.17
CA GLU A 18 17.52 -3.08 9.71
C GLU A 18 17.69 -4.47 9.09
N ASP A 19 18.54 -5.32 9.69
CA ASP A 19 18.76 -6.69 9.22
C ASP A 19 17.46 -7.51 9.22
N GLN A 20 16.62 -7.35 10.25
CA GLN A 20 15.33 -8.04 10.33
C GLN A 20 14.33 -7.52 9.28
N ILE A 21 14.36 -6.22 8.97
CA ILE A 21 13.56 -5.63 7.91
C ILE A 21 14.03 -6.15 6.54
N GLU A 22 15.34 -6.23 6.33
CA GLU A 22 15.93 -6.78 5.11
C GLU A 22 15.57 -8.26 4.92
N GLU A 23 15.62 -9.07 5.97
CA GLU A 23 15.22 -10.47 5.93
C GLU A 23 13.74 -10.64 5.51
N ILE A 24 12.84 -9.83 6.08
CA ILE A 24 11.42 -9.82 5.69
C ILE A 24 11.25 -9.37 4.23
N TYR A 25 11.99 -8.35 3.81
CA TYR A 25 11.94 -7.84 2.43
C TYR A 25 12.39 -8.92 1.43
N LEU A 26 13.52 -9.58 1.68
CA LEU A 26 14.03 -10.66 0.84
C LEU A 26 13.07 -11.85 0.81
N GLY A 27 12.47 -12.22 1.95
CA GLY A 27 11.45 -13.25 2.02
C GLY A 27 10.19 -12.91 1.20
N ALA A 28 9.75 -11.65 1.23
CA ALA A 28 8.62 -11.19 0.42
C ALA A 28 8.92 -11.27 -1.08
N LEU A 29 10.13 -10.89 -1.50
CA LEU A 29 10.59 -11.03 -2.89
C LEU A 29 10.61 -12.50 -3.32
N GLU A 30 11.15 -13.38 -2.48
CA GLU A 30 11.18 -14.82 -2.76
C GLU A 30 9.76 -15.39 -2.95
N VAL A 31 8.79 -15.00 -2.11
CA VAL A 31 7.39 -15.42 -2.26
C VAL A 31 6.81 -14.95 -3.59
N LEU A 32 7.02 -13.68 -3.97
CA LEU A 32 6.52 -13.15 -5.24
C LEU A 32 7.13 -13.85 -6.45
N GLU A 33 8.43 -14.16 -6.40
CA GLU A 33 9.16 -14.75 -7.52
C GLU A 33 8.93 -16.26 -7.64
N ARG A 34 8.95 -17.02 -6.53
CA ARG A 34 8.82 -18.48 -6.55
C ARG A 34 7.37 -18.95 -6.48
N THR A 35 6.57 -18.36 -5.58
CA THR A 35 5.19 -18.78 -5.34
C THR A 35 4.21 -18.02 -6.22
N GLY A 36 4.40 -16.71 -6.34
CA GLY A 36 3.53 -15.82 -7.11
C GLY A 36 2.15 -15.62 -6.49
N VAL A 37 1.30 -14.86 -7.18
CA VAL A 37 -0.04 -14.45 -6.74
C VAL A 37 -1.09 -14.88 -7.75
N LYS A 38 -2.28 -15.30 -7.28
CA LYS A 38 -3.43 -15.53 -8.17
C LYS A 38 -4.15 -14.22 -8.46
N ILE A 39 -4.22 -13.86 -9.73
CA ILE A 39 -4.84 -12.62 -10.22
C ILE A 39 -6.01 -13.00 -11.11
N TYR A 40 -7.23 -12.79 -10.64
CA TYR A 40 -8.45 -13.19 -11.35
C TYR A 40 -8.87 -12.22 -12.46
N GLN A 41 -8.26 -11.04 -12.51
CA GLN A 41 -8.56 -10.04 -13.52
C GLN A 41 -7.68 -10.28 -14.76
N GLU A 42 -8.28 -10.71 -15.87
CA GLU A 42 -7.56 -11.14 -17.07
C GLU A 42 -6.67 -10.05 -17.70
N ARG A 43 -7.14 -8.79 -17.71
CA ARG A 43 -6.36 -7.65 -18.21
C ARG A 43 -5.10 -7.42 -17.37
N ALA A 44 -5.17 -7.59 -16.05
CA ALA A 44 -4.02 -7.46 -15.15
C ALA A 44 -3.02 -8.59 -15.36
N VAL A 45 -3.49 -9.83 -15.55
CA VAL A 45 -2.63 -10.96 -15.92
C VAL A 45 -1.90 -10.68 -17.23
N LYS A 46 -2.62 -10.18 -18.25
CA LYS A 46 -2.03 -9.82 -19.54
C LYS A 46 -0.96 -8.74 -19.41
N LEU A 47 -1.24 -7.66 -18.68
CA LEU A 47 -0.28 -6.58 -18.44
C LEU A 47 0.99 -7.07 -17.74
N LEU A 48 0.85 -7.93 -16.72
CA LEU A 48 2.00 -8.48 -16.00
C LEU A 48 2.80 -9.45 -16.86
N LYS A 49 2.13 -10.26 -17.70
CA LYS A 49 2.80 -11.12 -18.68
C LYS A 49 3.60 -10.29 -19.69
N GLU A 50 3.03 -9.21 -20.20
CA GLU A 50 3.71 -8.28 -21.12
C GLU A 50 4.89 -7.57 -20.45
N ALA A 51 4.81 -7.31 -19.14
CA ALA A 51 5.90 -6.78 -18.33
C ALA A 51 6.99 -7.82 -17.97
N GLY A 52 6.86 -9.07 -18.43
CA GLY A 52 7.87 -10.12 -18.24
C GLY A 52 7.64 -11.04 -17.04
N CYS A 53 6.47 -11.00 -16.39
CA CYS A 53 6.12 -11.98 -15.36
C CYS A 53 5.85 -13.36 -15.97
N ASP A 54 6.26 -14.41 -15.25
CA ASP A 54 5.87 -15.79 -15.57
C ASP A 54 4.42 -16.03 -15.13
N VAL A 55 3.59 -16.53 -16.05
CA VAL A 55 2.17 -16.79 -15.81
C VAL A 55 1.87 -18.26 -16.04
N THR A 56 1.49 -18.94 -14.97
CA THR A 56 1.10 -20.35 -14.94
C THR A 56 -0.38 -20.48 -14.58
N GLU A 57 -0.99 -21.63 -14.89
CA GLU A 57 -2.42 -21.90 -14.58
C GLU A 57 -3.42 -20.85 -15.12
N GLY A 58 -3.01 -20.03 -16.09
CA GLY A 58 -3.80 -18.93 -16.65
C GLY A 58 -3.95 -17.69 -15.75
N ASN A 59 -3.69 -17.80 -14.44
CA ASN A 59 -3.89 -16.68 -13.51
C ASN A 59 -2.91 -16.60 -12.34
N ARG A 60 -1.96 -17.53 -12.23
CA ARG A 60 -0.89 -17.47 -11.23
C ARG A 60 0.30 -16.73 -11.81
N VAL A 61 0.59 -15.55 -11.27
CA VAL A 61 1.62 -14.64 -11.75
C VAL A 61 2.80 -14.64 -10.77
N ARG A 62 3.96 -15.07 -11.24
CA ARG A 62 5.25 -14.96 -10.53
C ARG A 62 5.96 -13.70 -10.98
N ILE A 63 6.33 -12.86 -10.03
CA ILE A 63 6.85 -11.51 -10.28
C ILE A 63 8.34 -11.50 -9.97
N PRO A 64 9.22 -11.29 -10.96
CA PRO A 64 10.66 -11.25 -10.73
C PRO A 64 11.07 -10.13 -9.77
N THR A 65 12.07 -10.37 -8.94
CA THR A 65 12.61 -9.36 -8.01
C THR A 65 13.00 -8.06 -8.70
N SER A 66 13.62 -8.14 -9.88
CA SER A 66 14.04 -6.97 -10.66
C SER A 66 12.85 -6.08 -11.06
N LEU A 67 11.71 -6.68 -11.42
CA LEU A 67 10.50 -5.95 -11.78
C LEU A 67 9.87 -5.28 -10.56
N VAL A 68 9.88 -5.93 -9.39
CA VAL A 68 9.44 -5.32 -8.13
C VAL A 68 10.30 -4.09 -7.80
N GLN A 69 11.61 -4.21 -7.89
CA GLN A 69 12.55 -3.11 -7.63
C GLN A 69 12.37 -1.95 -8.61
N GLN A 70 12.21 -2.24 -9.90
CA GLN A 70 11.90 -1.23 -10.92
C GLN A 70 10.59 -0.51 -10.62
N ALA A 71 9.54 -1.23 -10.27
CA ALA A 71 8.25 -0.64 -9.91
C ALA A 71 8.39 0.30 -8.69
N LEU A 72 9.05 -0.15 -7.63
CA LEU A 72 9.29 0.65 -6.42
C LEU A 72 10.11 1.92 -6.71
N ALA A 73 11.13 1.85 -7.59
CA ALA A 73 11.94 3.01 -7.95
C ALA A 73 11.14 4.11 -8.67
N THR A 74 10.05 3.74 -9.35
CA THR A 74 9.16 4.70 -10.02
C THR A 74 8.00 5.19 -9.13
N ALA A 75 7.80 4.55 -7.98
CA ALA A 75 6.72 4.93 -7.07
C ALA A 75 7.03 6.29 -6.42
N PRO A 76 6.07 7.24 -6.43
CA PRO A 76 6.30 8.55 -5.85
C PRO A 76 6.38 8.46 -4.32
N SER A 77 7.40 9.10 -3.72
CA SER A 77 7.53 9.22 -2.26
C SER A 77 6.57 10.22 -1.63
N ARG A 78 5.87 11.01 -2.47
CA ARG A 78 4.90 12.03 -2.06
C ARG A 78 3.76 12.10 -3.07
N ILE A 79 2.51 12.10 -2.59
CA ILE A 79 1.32 12.26 -3.43
C ILE A 79 0.44 13.38 -2.84
N GLY A 80 0.17 14.43 -3.63
CA GLY A 80 -0.76 15.49 -3.27
C GLY A 80 -2.20 15.12 -3.60
N ILE A 81 -3.11 15.32 -2.66
CA ILE A 81 -4.55 15.08 -2.83
C ILE A 81 -5.29 16.41 -2.77
N ALA A 82 -6.10 16.69 -3.79
CA ALA A 82 -6.94 17.87 -3.87
C ALA A 82 -8.41 17.54 -3.56
N ASN A 83 -9.13 18.52 -3.02
CA ASN A 83 -10.57 18.43 -2.87
C ASN A 83 -11.28 18.68 -4.23
N ARG A 84 -12.61 18.60 -4.24
CA ARG A 84 -13.41 18.81 -5.46
C ARG A 84 -13.29 20.21 -6.08
N ARG A 85 -12.76 21.20 -5.35
CA ARG A 85 -12.50 22.56 -5.84
C ARG A 85 -11.08 22.74 -6.38
N GLY A 86 -10.26 21.68 -6.37
CA GLY A 86 -8.87 21.72 -6.80
C GLY A 86 -7.89 22.23 -5.74
N GLU A 87 -8.34 22.47 -4.52
CA GLU A 87 -7.49 22.94 -3.43
C GLU A 87 -6.74 21.75 -2.82
N GLY A 88 -5.44 21.86 -2.62
CA GLY A 88 -4.62 20.83 -1.98
C GLY A 88 -5.00 20.67 -0.50
N VAL A 89 -5.52 19.50 -0.13
CA VAL A 89 -6.04 19.23 1.23
C VAL A 89 -5.23 18.20 2.00
N MET A 90 -4.52 17.31 1.30
CA MET A 90 -3.65 16.32 1.93
C MET A 90 -2.37 16.14 1.13
N MET A 91 -1.30 15.83 1.84
CA MET A 91 -0.03 15.38 1.30
C MET A 91 0.31 14.02 1.89
N LEU A 92 0.24 12.97 1.08
CA LEU A 92 0.60 11.62 1.46
C LEU A 92 2.12 11.50 1.36
N GLU A 93 2.80 11.59 2.49
CA GLU A 93 4.26 11.54 2.60
C GLU A 93 4.66 11.10 4.02
N ASP A 94 5.94 10.79 4.19
CA ASP A 94 6.48 10.39 5.48
C ASP A 94 6.20 11.44 6.58
N GLY A 95 5.90 10.96 7.79
CA GLY A 95 5.58 11.78 8.96
C GLY A 95 4.19 12.46 8.95
N LYS A 96 3.39 12.37 7.88
CA LYS A 96 2.02 12.92 7.86
C LYS A 96 0.96 11.83 8.04
N VAL A 97 0.10 12.03 9.04
CA VAL A 97 -0.97 11.10 9.40
C VAL A 97 -2.33 11.77 9.21
N TYR A 98 -3.25 11.06 8.56
CA TYR A 98 -4.64 11.49 8.34
C TYR A 98 -5.60 10.45 8.90
N TYR A 99 -6.79 10.90 9.29
CA TYR A 99 -7.81 10.04 9.87
C TYR A 99 -9.03 9.98 8.96
N GLY A 100 -9.62 8.79 8.84
CA GLY A 100 -10.84 8.56 8.11
C GLY A 100 -11.72 7.53 8.82
N PRO A 101 -13.01 7.46 8.47
CA PRO A 101 -13.87 6.40 8.95
C PRO A 101 -13.37 5.06 8.41
N GLY A 102 -13.51 3.97 9.16
CA GLY A 102 -13.29 2.61 8.65
C GLY A 102 -14.41 2.26 7.67
N PRO A 103 -14.16 2.21 6.34
CA PRO A 103 -15.19 1.81 5.39
C PRO A 103 -15.41 0.30 5.50
N THR A 104 -16.47 -0.24 4.90
CA THR A 104 -16.73 -1.70 4.73
C THR A 104 -17.38 -2.46 5.89
N CYS A 105 -17.85 -1.81 6.96
CA CYS A 105 -18.66 -2.51 7.95
C CYS A 105 -20.01 -2.96 7.33
N PRO A 106 -20.30 -4.28 7.21
CA PRO A 106 -21.56 -4.74 6.62
C PRO A 106 -22.78 -4.49 7.52
N ASN A 107 -22.53 -4.15 8.78
CA ASN A 107 -23.52 -3.89 9.80
C ASN A 107 -23.09 -2.67 10.61
N ILE A 108 -24.06 -1.99 11.21
CA ILE A 108 -23.87 -0.86 12.10
C ILE A 108 -24.48 -1.18 13.47
N LEU A 109 -23.83 -0.72 14.53
CA LEU A 109 -24.44 -0.62 15.85
C LEU A 109 -25.27 0.66 15.87
N ASP A 110 -26.59 0.54 15.95
CA ASP A 110 -27.48 1.70 15.98
C ASP A 110 -27.18 2.55 17.23
N PRO A 111 -26.81 3.83 17.08
CA PRO A 111 -26.42 4.65 18.23
C PRO A 111 -27.57 4.93 19.18
N TYR A 112 -28.83 4.80 18.73
CA TYR A 112 -30.03 5.07 19.52
C TYR A 112 -30.57 3.79 20.17
N THR A 113 -30.82 2.74 19.38
CA THR A 113 -31.38 1.50 19.91
C THR A 113 -30.34 0.60 20.57
N LYS A 114 -29.05 0.82 20.29
CA LYS A 114 -27.93 -0.04 20.68
C LYS A 114 -27.99 -1.46 20.11
N GLU A 115 -28.82 -1.67 19.08
CA GLU A 115 -28.94 -2.96 18.40
C GLU A 115 -28.11 -2.97 17.10
N ARG A 116 -27.62 -4.17 16.75
CA ARG A 116 -26.91 -4.39 15.48
C ARG A 116 -27.90 -4.51 14.33
N ARG A 117 -27.72 -3.72 13.28
CA ARG A 117 -28.53 -3.79 12.04
C ARG A 117 -27.67 -3.73 10.79
N LYS A 118 -28.23 -4.15 9.64
CA LYS A 118 -27.55 -4.04 8.34
C LYS A 118 -27.32 -2.57 7.97
N PHE A 119 -26.24 -2.33 7.24
CA PHE A 119 -25.89 -1.03 6.67
C PHE A 119 -26.74 -0.80 5.41
N LEU A 120 -28.03 -0.50 5.61
CA LEU A 120 -29.10 -0.48 4.59
C LEU A 120 -29.43 -1.87 4.01
#